data_AF-A0A1Y1YPH6-F1
#
_entry.id   AF-A0A1Y1YPH6-F1
#
_cell.length_a   1.000
_cell.length_b   1.000
_cell.length_c   1.000
_cell.angle_alpha   90.00
_cell.angle_beta   90.00
_cell.angle_gamma   90.00
#
_symmetry.space_group_name_H-M   'P 1'
#
loop_
_entity.id
_entity.type
_entity.pdbx_description
1 polymer ?
#
loop_
_entity_poly.entity_id
_entity_poly.type
_entity_poly.pdbx_seq_one_letter_code
_entity_poly.pdbx_strand_id
1 'polypeptide(L)'
;MSHRYGGRWKNAKKGLQFTIMVVGASGLGRTTFVNTLCEKKIFPNRTEFDPETAHVPKPIEIRPVNTELEEDSMRIALTVVDTPGFGDGIDNENSFREILNYVEQRYDIILSEESRIRRNPKFQDNRVHALIYFITPTGHSLREMDIELMKRLGPRVNIIPVIGKADTLTPSELATFKKRVMADIEYYRIPIYHFPNDHDDDEEMIAENNELRALLPFAVIGSEEEFIVDGVKVRGRRYPWGHVDVDNPEHCDFDRLRFMLLNSHMTDLRELTHNVLYENYRTEKLSRMSPDMLE
;
A
#
# COMPACT_ATOMS: atom_id res chain seq x y z
N MET A 1 8.94 27.64 -38.57
CA MET A 1 7.64 27.89 -37.92
C MET A 1 7.64 27.16 -36.59
N SER A 2 7.91 27.91 -35.51
CA SER A 2 7.95 27.41 -34.13
C SER A 2 6.52 27.31 -33.60
N HIS A 3 6.03 26.08 -33.38
CA HIS A 3 4.80 25.85 -32.64
C HIS A 3 5.13 25.71 -31.15
N ARG A 4 4.68 26.70 -30.40
CA ARG A 4 4.77 26.78 -28.94
C ARG A 4 3.85 25.73 -28.32
N TYR A 5 4.41 24.73 -27.64
CA TYR A 5 3.69 23.95 -26.64
C TYR A 5 3.53 24.79 -25.36
N GLY A 6 2.56 25.71 -25.39
CA GLY A 6 2.15 26.48 -24.22
C GLY A 6 0.91 25.84 -23.61
N GLY A 7 1.05 25.21 -22.43
CA GLY A 7 -0.14 24.81 -21.67
C GLY A 7 0.03 23.71 -20.63
N ARG A 8 1.10 23.67 -19.83
CA ARG A 8 1.23 22.66 -18.75
C ARG A 8 1.77 23.20 -17.42
N TRP A 9 1.53 24.48 -17.11
CA TRP A 9 2.10 25.12 -15.90
C TRP A 9 1.11 25.80 -14.94
N LYS A 10 -0.20 25.52 -15.02
CA LYS A 10 -1.17 26.13 -14.09
C LYS A 10 -1.52 25.31 -12.84
N ASN A 11 -0.91 24.13 -12.63
CA ASN A 11 -1.20 23.27 -11.47
C ASN A 11 -0.09 23.19 -10.40
N ALA A 12 0.98 23.97 -10.52
CA ALA A 12 2.15 23.92 -9.63
C ALA A 12 1.91 24.32 -8.15
N LYS A 13 0.65 24.51 -7.71
CA LYS A 13 0.30 24.84 -6.32
C LYS A 13 -0.52 23.77 -5.58
N LYS A 14 -0.99 22.72 -6.25
CA LYS A 14 -1.67 21.58 -5.61
C LYS A 14 -0.75 20.36 -5.76
N GLY A 15 -0.23 19.86 -4.63
CA GLY A 15 0.54 18.62 -4.63
C GLY A 15 -0.28 17.45 -5.18
N LEU A 16 0.39 16.42 -5.71
CA LEU A 16 -0.29 15.24 -6.22
C LEU A 16 -0.91 14.48 -5.05
N GLN A 17 -2.21 14.20 -5.13
CA GLN A 17 -2.90 13.43 -4.10
C GLN A 17 -2.63 11.95 -4.31
N PHE A 18 -2.09 11.29 -3.30
CA PHE A 18 -1.85 9.86 -3.31
C PHE A 18 -2.30 9.25 -1.99
N THR A 19 -2.99 8.11 -2.04
CA THR A 19 -3.53 7.45 -0.85
C THR A 19 -3.04 6.03 -0.83
N ILE A 20 -2.35 5.66 0.24
CA ILE A 20 -1.85 4.31 0.47
C ILE A 20 -2.59 3.74 1.68
N MET A 21 -3.02 2.48 1.57
CA MET A 21 -3.61 1.74 2.67
C MET A 21 -2.69 0.58 3.07
N VAL A 22 -2.45 0.42 4.36
CA VAL A 22 -1.60 -0.67 4.87
C VAL A 22 -2.46 -1.69 5.58
N VAL A 23 -2.37 -2.95 5.16
CA VAL A 23 -3.20 -4.06 5.63
C VAL A 23 -2.32 -5.25 5.95
N GLY A 24 -2.64 -5.99 7.00
CA GLY A 24 -1.92 -7.22 7.37
C GLY A 24 -2.18 -7.59 8.82
N ALA A 25 -1.60 -8.71 9.25
CA ALA A 25 -1.77 -9.17 10.62
C ALA A 25 -1.14 -8.22 11.66
N SER A 26 -1.64 -8.32 12.90
CA SER A 26 -1.05 -7.63 14.04
C SER A 26 0.43 -7.96 14.19
N GLY A 27 1.23 -6.95 14.55
CA GLY A 27 2.64 -7.15 14.88
C GLY A 27 3.58 -7.35 13.69
N LEU A 28 3.16 -7.15 12.43
CA LEU A 28 4.05 -7.26 11.25
C LEU A 28 4.89 -6.00 10.95
N GLY A 29 4.79 -4.96 11.79
CA GLY A 29 5.57 -3.72 11.61
C GLY A 29 4.95 -2.70 10.66
N ARG A 30 3.63 -2.78 10.38
CA ARG A 30 2.88 -1.88 9.50
C ARG A 30 3.03 -0.40 9.88
N THR A 31 2.76 -0.06 11.14
CA THR A 31 2.88 1.31 11.65
C THR A 31 4.32 1.83 11.58
N THR A 32 5.30 0.97 11.94
CA THR A 32 6.73 1.29 11.81
C THR A 32 7.12 1.53 10.36
N PHE A 33 6.67 0.68 9.43
CA PHE A 33 6.90 0.85 7.99
C PHE A 33 6.36 2.19 7.49
N VAL A 34 5.15 2.60 7.91
CA VAL A 34 4.60 3.90 7.54
C VAL A 34 5.46 5.05 8.06
N ASN A 35 5.90 4.98 9.32
CA ASN A 35 6.77 5.99 9.90
C ASN A 35 8.13 6.05 9.19
N THR A 36 8.67 4.89 8.77
CA THR A 36 9.90 4.81 7.97
C THR A 36 9.70 5.39 6.57
N LEU A 37 8.58 5.07 5.90
CA LEU A 37 8.24 5.54 4.55
C LEU A 37 8.12 7.05 4.49
N CYS A 38 7.54 7.67 5.52
CA CYS A 38 7.34 9.11 5.56
C CYS A 38 8.45 9.88 6.29
N GLU A 39 9.47 9.18 6.80
CA GLU A 39 10.57 9.75 7.61
C GLU A 39 10.11 10.59 8.79
N LYS A 40 8.89 10.34 9.25
CA LYS A 40 8.19 11.13 10.28
C LYS A 40 7.37 10.17 11.13
N LYS A 41 7.31 10.43 12.43
CA LYS A 41 6.41 9.70 13.33
C LYS A 41 4.98 10.20 13.13
N ILE A 42 4.31 9.67 12.11
CA ILE A 42 2.92 10.00 11.77
C ILE A 42 1.98 9.30 12.75
N PHE A 43 2.28 8.05 13.07
CA PHE A 43 1.53 7.25 14.01
C PHE A 43 2.35 7.03 15.29
N PRO A 44 1.77 7.23 16.48
CA PRO A 44 2.45 6.88 17.72
C PRO A 44 2.68 5.37 17.74
N ASN A 45 3.87 4.95 18.20
CA ASN A 45 4.12 3.54 18.43
C ASN A 45 3.09 3.02 19.44
N ARG A 46 2.50 1.86 19.13
CA ARG A 46 1.53 1.15 19.98
C ARG A 46 2.26 0.52 21.18
N THR A 47 3.00 1.32 21.94
CA THR A 47 3.80 0.90 23.11
C THR A 47 3.10 1.21 24.43
N GLU A 48 1.93 1.86 24.41
CA GLU A 48 1.09 1.97 25.61
C GLU A 48 0.35 0.65 25.84
N PHE A 49 1.10 -0.35 26.31
CA PHE A 49 0.57 -1.40 27.16
C PHE A 49 0.29 -0.76 28.51
N ASP A 50 -0.87 -0.12 28.64
CA ASP A 50 -1.43 0.16 29.94
C ASP A 50 -2.07 -1.14 30.46
N PRO A 51 -1.50 -1.78 31.51
CA PRO A 51 -2.02 -3.04 32.04
C PRO A 51 -3.48 -2.91 32.49
N GLU A 52 -3.91 -1.71 32.87
CA GLU A 52 -5.27 -1.46 33.35
C GLU A 52 -6.29 -1.52 32.21
N THR A 53 -5.91 -1.12 30.99
CA THR A 53 -6.80 -1.13 29.81
C THR A 53 -6.57 -2.31 28.86
N ALA A 54 -5.63 -3.21 29.17
CA ALA A 54 -5.31 -4.38 28.34
C ALA A 54 -6.49 -5.36 28.14
N HIS A 55 -7.43 -5.41 29.08
CA HIS A 55 -8.63 -6.24 28.99
C HIS A 55 -9.74 -5.63 28.12
N VAL A 56 -9.62 -4.34 27.77
CA VAL A 56 -10.61 -3.64 26.94
C VAL A 56 -10.25 -3.86 25.47
N PRO A 57 -11.12 -4.51 24.67
CA PRO A 57 -10.88 -4.65 23.25
C PRO A 57 -10.88 -3.25 22.61
N LYS A 58 -9.72 -2.83 22.08
CA LYS A 58 -9.62 -1.56 21.38
C LYS A 58 -10.47 -1.64 20.10
N PRO A 59 -11.34 -0.66 19.82
CA PRO A 59 -12.17 -0.67 18.62
C PRO A 59 -11.29 -0.66 17.36
N ILE A 60 -11.76 -1.36 16.33
CA ILE A 60 -11.17 -1.30 15.00
C ILE A 60 -11.42 0.11 14.46
N GLU A 61 -10.39 0.94 14.46
CA GLU A 61 -10.47 2.29 13.90
C GLU A 61 -9.46 2.42 12.76
N ILE A 62 -9.99 2.58 11.55
CA ILE A 62 -9.20 2.88 10.35
C ILE A 62 -8.90 4.38 10.39
N ARG A 63 -7.63 4.74 10.54
CA ARG A 63 -7.21 6.14 10.73
C ARG A 63 -6.45 6.64 9.50
N PRO A 64 -7.07 7.51 8.67
CA PRO A 64 -6.35 8.22 7.62
C PRO A 64 -5.52 9.35 8.24
N VAL A 65 -4.24 9.44 7.89
CA VAL A 65 -3.37 10.56 8.25
C VAL A 65 -2.77 11.18 7.00
N ASN A 66 -2.92 12.49 6.88
CA ASN A 66 -2.44 13.24 5.74
C ASN A 66 -1.05 13.79 6.06
N THR A 67 -0.10 13.61 5.16
CA THR A 67 1.26 14.12 5.25
C THR A 67 1.69 14.68 3.90
N GLU A 68 2.35 15.83 3.93
CA GLU A 68 2.99 16.38 2.75
C GLU A 68 4.45 15.90 2.70
N LEU A 69 4.81 15.30 1.56
CA LEU A 69 6.16 14.86 1.22
C LEU A 69 6.67 15.65 0.02
N GLU A 70 7.97 15.86 -0.04
CA GLU A 70 8.65 16.48 -1.17
C GLU A 70 9.71 15.51 -1.67
N GLU A 71 9.51 14.97 -2.87
CA GLU A 71 10.37 13.99 -3.55
C GLU A 71 10.70 14.54 -4.93
N ASP A 72 11.98 14.60 -5.33
CA ASP A 72 12.44 15.09 -6.64
C ASP A 72 11.80 16.42 -7.11
N SER A 73 11.67 17.39 -6.21
CA SER A 73 11.02 18.70 -6.45
C SER A 73 9.51 18.63 -6.72
N MET A 74 8.88 17.48 -6.51
CA MET A 74 7.44 17.26 -6.57
C MET A 74 6.85 17.21 -5.16
N ARG A 75 5.79 17.99 -4.93
CA ARG A 75 5.03 17.93 -3.68
C ARG A 75 3.95 16.85 -3.79
N ILE A 76 4.00 15.87 -2.90
CA ILE A 76 3.03 14.78 -2.80
C ILE A 76 2.21 14.99 -1.54
N ALA A 77 0.89 15.09 -1.70
CA ALA A 77 -0.07 15.07 -0.61
C ALA A 77 -0.46 13.60 -0.36
N LEU A 78 0.32 12.94 0.50
CA LEU A 78 0.15 11.53 0.83
C LEU A 78 -0.88 11.36 1.95
N THR A 79 -1.88 10.53 1.73
CA THR A 79 -2.82 10.06 2.76
C THR A 79 -2.49 8.62 3.08
N VAL A 80 -2.05 8.35 4.30
CA VAL A 80 -1.78 6.97 4.74
C VAL A 80 -2.93 6.49 5.60
N VAL A 81 -3.51 5.36 5.22
CA VAL A 81 -4.60 4.71 5.94
C VAL A 81 -4.02 3.48 6.65
N ASP A 82 -3.83 3.59 7.97
CA ASP A 82 -3.47 2.43 8.79
C ASP A 82 -4.74 1.68 9.19
N THR A 83 -4.68 0.36 9.07
CA THR A 83 -5.76 -0.53 9.51
C THR A 83 -5.35 -1.25 10.79
N PRO A 84 -6.28 -1.58 11.69
CA PRO A 84 -5.93 -2.45 12.80
C PRO A 84 -5.48 -3.81 12.29
N GLY A 85 -4.60 -4.45 13.06
CA GLY A 85 -4.16 -5.80 12.74
C GLY A 85 -5.31 -6.77 12.91
N PHE A 86 -5.41 -7.72 11.99
CA PHE A 86 -6.33 -8.85 12.07
C PHE A 86 -5.54 -10.14 12.37
N GLY A 87 -6.23 -11.22 12.72
CA GLY A 87 -5.61 -12.52 13.01
C GLY A 87 -5.33 -12.81 14.48
N ASP A 88 -5.63 -11.87 15.40
CA ASP A 88 -5.60 -12.13 16.84
C ASP A 88 -6.93 -12.72 17.36
N GLY A 89 -8.03 -12.50 16.62
CA GLY A 89 -9.35 -13.00 16.95
C GLY A 89 -9.63 -14.39 16.37
N ILE A 90 -10.55 -15.14 17.02
CA ILE A 90 -11.07 -16.42 16.50
C ILE A 90 -11.86 -16.19 15.21
N ASP A 91 -12.67 -15.13 15.19
CA ASP A 91 -13.41 -14.67 14.00
C ASP A 91 -12.81 -13.36 13.50
N ASN A 92 -12.37 -13.35 12.23
CA ASN A 92 -11.78 -12.19 11.57
C ASN A 92 -12.65 -11.67 10.42
N GLU A 93 -13.83 -12.25 10.18
CA GLU A 93 -14.72 -11.88 9.07
C GLU A 93 -15.19 -10.42 9.18
N ASN A 94 -15.44 -9.95 10.40
CA ASN A 94 -15.79 -8.55 10.65
C ASN A 94 -14.68 -7.59 10.21
N SER A 95 -13.42 -7.89 10.52
CA SER A 95 -12.27 -7.07 10.12
C SER A 95 -12.14 -7.02 8.60
N PHE A 96 -12.38 -8.13 7.90
CA PHE A 96 -12.33 -8.17 6.43
C PHE A 96 -13.40 -7.29 5.81
N ARG A 97 -14.63 -7.38 6.33
CA ARG A 97 -15.76 -6.58 5.89
C ARG A 97 -15.53 -5.09 6.16
N GLU A 98 -14.98 -4.71 7.30
CA GLU A 98 -14.70 -3.31 7.62
C GLU A 98 -13.66 -2.70 6.68
N ILE A 99 -12.59 -3.44 6.36
CA ILE A 99 -11.56 -3.01 5.40
C ILE A 99 -12.18 -2.83 4.00
N LEU A 100 -12.96 -3.81 3.54
CA LEU A 100 -13.63 -3.74 2.23
C LEU A 100 -14.62 -2.58 2.17
N ASN A 101 -15.48 -2.45 3.19
CA ASN A 101 -16.45 -1.37 3.30
C ASN A 101 -15.78 -0.01 3.29
N TYR A 102 -14.62 0.16 3.92
CA TYR A 102 -13.88 1.41 3.88
C TYR A 102 -13.48 1.79 2.45
N VAL A 103 -12.95 0.85 1.66
CA VAL A 103 -12.58 1.10 0.26
C VAL A 103 -13.82 1.44 -0.57
N GLU A 104 -14.88 0.65 -0.46
CA GLU A 104 -16.13 0.88 -1.20
C GLU A 104 -16.81 2.20 -0.82
N GLN A 105 -16.79 2.60 0.46
CA GLN A 105 -17.28 3.90 0.91
C GLN A 105 -16.53 5.06 0.25
N ARG A 106 -15.22 4.94 0.00
CA ARG A 106 -14.48 5.98 -0.73
C ARG A 106 -14.96 6.09 -2.18
N TYR A 107 -15.27 4.97 -2.82
CA TYR A 107 -15.88 4.99 -4.16
C TYR A 107 -17.30 5.54 -4.16
N ASP A 108 -18.13 5.21 -3.16
CA ASP A 108 -19.49 5.74 -3.05
C ASP A 108 -19.50 7.26 -2.88
N ILE A 109 -18.58 7.82 -2.09
CA ILE A 109 -18.46 9.28 -1.94
C ILE A 109 -18.14 9.93 -3.29
N ILE A 110 -17.21 9.37 -4.06
CA ILE A 110 -16.82 9.88 -5.40
C ILE A 110 -18.01 9.78 -6.36
N LEU A 111 -18.65 8.62 -6.43
CA LEU A 111 -19.81 8.38 -7.29
C LEU A 111 -20.95 9.35 -6.98
N SER A 112 -21.20 9.59 -5.68
CA SER A 112 -22.20 10.56 -5.25
C SER A 112 -21.86 11.98 -5.68
N GLU A 113 -20.57 12.36 -5.65
CA GLU A 113 -20.11 13.68 -6.07
C GLU A 113 -20.15 13.84 -7.60
N GLU A 114 -19.77 12.81 -8.36
CA GLU A 114 -19.86 12.79 -9.82
C GLU A 114 -21.30 12.90 -10.33
N SER A 115 -22.25 12.33 -9.57
CA SER A 115 -23.69 12.35 -9.85
C SER A 115 -24.36 13.70 -9.51
N ARG A 116 -23.71 14.58 -8.76
CA ARG A 116 -24.28 15.90 -8.42
C ARG A 116 -24.30 16.81 -9.65
N ILE A 117 -25.43 17.50 -9.84
CA ILE A 117 -25.61 18.51 -10.91
C ILE A 117 -24.61 19.68 -10.74
N ARG A 118 -24.38 20.11 -9.49
CA ARG A 118 -23.37 21.12 -9.14
C ARG A 118 -22.25 20.47 -8.34
N ARG A 119 -21.15 20.17 -9.01
CA ARG A 119 -19.97 19.54 -8.41
C ARG A 119 -19.18 20.55 -7.59
N ASN A 120 -18.65 20.12 -6.47
CA ASN A 120 -17.77 20.91 -5.62
C ASN A 120 -16.34 20.92 -6.22
N PRO A 121 -15.84 22.07 -6.69
CA PRO A 121 -14.48 22.17 -7.25
C PRO A 121 -13.37 21.96 -6.21
N LYS A 122 -13.71 21.96 -4.91
CA LYS A 122 -12.77 21.69 -3.80
C LYS A 122 -12.83 20.24 -3.30
N PHE A 123 -13.63 19.39 -3.92
CA PHE A 123 -13.71 17.98 -3.53
C PHE A 123 -12.31 17.34 -3.63
N GLN A 124 -11.94 16.57 -2.61
CA GLN A 124 -10.65 15.88 -2.52
C GLN A 124 -10.83 14.42 -2.83
N ASP A 125 -10.01 13.92 -3.76
CA ASP A 125 -10.01 12.51 -4.11
C ASP A 125 -9.20 11.72 -3.08
N ASN A 126 -9.92 10.97 -2.25
CA ASN A 126 -9.36 10.14 -1.18
C ASN A 126 -9.56 8.64 -1.49
N ARG A 127 -9.67 8.26 -2.77
CA ARG A 127 -9.64 6.86 -3.18
C ARG A 127 -8.32 6.23 -2.80
N VAL A 128 -8.35 4.96 -2.42
CA VAL A 128 -7.13 4.19 -2.11
C VAL A 128 -6.50 3.78 -3.43
N HIS A 129 -5.30 4.28 -3.72
CA HIS A 129 -4.60 4.00 -4.97
C HIS A 129 -3.71 2.76 -4.90
N ALA A 130 -3.21 2.45 -3.70
CA ALA A 130 -2.36 1.31 -3.44
C ALA A 130 -2.67 0.71 -2.07
N LEU A 131 -2.76 -0.62 -2.00
CA LEU A 131 -2.89 -1.38 -0.77
C LEU A 131 -1.65 -2.24 -0.58
N ILE A 132 -0.87 -1.92 0.44
CA ILE A 132 0.32 -2.67 0.82
C ILE A 132 -0.11 -3.79 1.76
N TYR A 133 -0.01 -5.03 1.28
CA TYR A 133 -0.46 -6.20 2.01
C TYR A 133 0.72 -6.90 2.69
N PHE A 134 0.77 -6.81 4.02
CA PHE A 134 1.79 -7.43 4.85
C PHE A 134 1.49 -8.91 5.09
N ILE A 135 2.32 -9.76 4.49
CA ILE A 135 2.36 -11.20 4.65
C ILE A 135 3.25 -11.54 5.85
N THR A 136 2.79 -12.48 6.67
CA THR A 136 3.56 -12.96 7.82
C THR A 136 4.74 -13.82 7.34
N PRO A 137 5.97 -13.60 7.82
CA PRO A 137 7.14 -14.37 7.43
C PRO A 137 7.15 -15.76 8.10
N THR A 138 6.26 -16.66 7.67
CA THR A 138 6.15 -18.02 8.23
C THR A 138 7.17 -19.00 7.65
N GLY A 139 7.76 -18.68 6.49
CA GLY A 139 8.66 -19.58 5.75
C GLY A 139 7.95 -20.69 4.96
N HIS A 140 6.62 -20.78 5.04
CA HIS A 140 5.82 -21.82 4.38
C HIS A 140 5.06 -21.28 3.16
N SER A 141 3.73 -21.39 3.15
CA SER A 141 2.81 -20.92 2.12
C SER A 141 2.02 -19.71 2.63
N LEU A 142 1.25 -19.08 1.75
CA LEU A 142 0.25 -18.12 2.16
C LEU A 142 -0.78 -18.76 3.09
N ARG A 143 -1.24 -18.01 4.10
CA ARG A 143 -2.32 -18.47 4.98
C ARG A 143 -3.65 -18.34 4.26
N GLU A 144 -4.59 -19.24 4.55
CA GLU A 144 -5.94 -19.20 3.96
C GLU A 144 -6.65 -17.86 4.18
N MET A 145 -6.50 -17.29 5.39
CA MET A 145 -7.04 -15.97 5.71
C MET A 145 -6.47 -14.86 4.82
N ASP A 146 -5.19 -14.96 4.45
CA ASP A 146 -4.54 -13.96 3.62
C ASP A 146 -5.01 -14.10 2.17
N ILE A 147 -5.15 -15.35 1.69
CA ILE A 147 -5.70 -15.67 0.37
C ILE A 147 -7.12 -15.12 0.22
N GLU A 148 -7.99 -15.37 1.21
CA GLU A 148 -9.39 -14.93 1.18
C GLU A 148 -9.50 -13.39 1.17
N LEU A 149 -8.74 -12.72 2.04
CA LEU A 149 -8.78 -11.26 2.12
C LEU A 149 -8.25 -10.59 0.85
N MET A 150 -7.12 -11.08 0.30
CA MET A 150 -6.58 -10.52 -0.94
C MET A 150 -7.51 -10.77 -2.14
N LYS A 151 -8.18 -11.92 -2.20
CA LYS A 151 -9.19 -12.19 -3.24
C LYS A 151 -10.38 -11.24 -3.18
N ARG A 152 -10.87 -10.92 -1.98
CA ARG A 152 -11.99 -9.99 -1.80
C ARG A 152 -11.60 -8.55 -2.14
N LEU A 153 -10.36 -8.16 -1.83
CA LEU A 153 -9.88 -6.79 -2.05
C LEU A 153 -9.38 -6.53 -3.47
N GLY A 154 -8.80 -7.52 -4.15
CA GLY A 154 -8.12 -7.34 -5.44
C GLY A 154 -8.99 -6.70 -6.54
N PRO A 155 -10.29 -7.00 -6.67
CA PRO A 155 -11.16 -6.31 -7.63
C PRO A 155 -11.44 -4.84 -7.32
N ARG A 156 -11.10 -4.36 -6.11
CA ARG A 156 -11.40 -3.01 -5.62
C ARG A 156 -10.16 -2.14 -5.46
N VAL A 157 -8.97 -2.70 -5.28
CA VAL A 157 -7.74 -1.95 -5.00
C VAL A 157 -6.50 -2.65 -5.52
N ASN A 158 -5.48 -1.87 -5.87
CA ASN A 158 -4.17 -2.38 -6.29
C ASN A 158 -3.41 -2.98 -5.12
N ILE A 159 -3.32 -4.30 -5.07
CA ILE A 159 -2.63 -5.02 -3.99
C ILE A 159 -1.15 -5.18 -4.32
N ILE A 160 -0.28 -4.69 -3.44
CA ILE A 160 1.17 -4.90 -3.50
C ILE A 160 1.55 -5.81 -2.34
N PRO A 161 1.90 -7.09 -2.59
CA PRO A 161 2.26 -8.04 -1.55
C PRO A 161 3.67 -7.77 -1.02
N VAL A 162 3.79 -7.71 0.31
CA VAL A 162 5.01 -7.39 1.03
C VAL A 162 5.20 -8.36 2.19
N ILE A 163 6.37 -8.94 2.33
CA ILE A 163 6.76 -9.74 3.49
C ILE A 163 7.25 -8.79 4.58
N GLY A 164 6.50 -8.72 5.69
CA GLY A 164 6.91 -7.94 6.85
C GLY A 164 7.99 -8.64 7.66
N LYS A 165 8.81 -7.86 8.38
CA LYS A 165 9.89 -8.38 9.24
C LYS A 165 10.79 -9.39 8.52
N ALA A 166 11.25 -9.03 7.32
CA ALA A 166 12.08 -9.91 6.50
C ALA A 166 13.39 -10.35 7.21
N ASP A 167 13.86 -9.60 8.20
CA ASP A 167 14.99 -9.93 9.08
C ASP A 167 14.78 -11.18 9.96
N THR A 168 13.57 -11.76 9.97
CA THR A 168 13.28 -13.02 10.67
C THR A 168 13.67 -14.26 9.87
N LEU A 169 13.90 -14.13 8.56
CA LEU A 169 14.23 -15.23 7.66
C LEU A 169 15.67 -15.10 7.17
N THR A 170 16.35 -16.23 6.99
CA THR A 170 17.64 -16.24 6.29
C THR A 170 17.44 -15.96 4.79
N PRO A 171 18.49 -15.52 4.05
CA PRO A 171 18.35 -15.23 2.61
C PRO A 171 17.85 -16.42 1.77
N SER A 172 18.25 -17.65 2.13
CA SER A 172 17.80 -18.88 1.46
C SER A 172 16.34 -19.22 1.75
N GLU A 173 15.90 -19.02 3.00
CA GLU A 173 14.50 -19.18 3.40
C GLU A 173 13.62 -18.14 2.74
N LEU A 174 14.06 -16.87 2.71
CA LEU A 174 13.35 -15.78 2.07
C LEU A 174 13.16 -16.05 0.58
N ALA A 175 14.20 -16.48 -0.13
CA ALA A 175 14.11 -16.83 -1.56
C ALA A 175 13.14 -17.99 -1.81
N THR A 176 13.13 -18.99 -0.92
CA THR A 176 12.18 -20.11 -1.00
C THR A 176 10.76 -19.66 -0.70
N PHE A 177 10.59 -18.79 0.29
CA PHE A 177 9.30 -18.26 0.71
C PHE A 177 8.68 -17.36 -0.36
N LYS A 178 9.46 -16.45 -0.97
CA LYS A 178 9.02 -15.62 -2.11
C LYS A 178 8.46 -16.49 -3.25
N LYS A 179 9.18 -17.55 -3.63
CA LYS A 179 8.73 -18.49 -4.68
C LYS A 179 7.41 -19.18 -4.33
N ARG A 180 7.25 -19.62 -3.08
CA ARG A 180 6.00 -20.26 -2.62
C ARG A 180 4.83 -19.30 -2.61
N VAL A 181 5.03 -18.09 -2.08
CA VAL A 181 4.00 -17.05 -2.06
C VAL A 181 3.55 -16.70 -3.48
N MET A 182 4.47 -16.52 -4.42
CA MET A 182 4.12 -16.23 -5.82
C MET A 182 3.39 -17.40 -6.49
N ALA A 183 3.80 -18.64 -6.22
CA ALA A 183 3.11 -19.83 -6.73
C ALA A 183 1.68 -19.92 -6.18
N ASP A 184 1.45 -19.59 -4.91
CA ASP A 184 0.12 -19.55 -4.31
C ASP A 184 -0.74 -18.43 -4.93
N ILE A 185 -0.18 -17.23 -5.11
CA ILE A 185 -0.87 -16.10 -5.76
C ILE A 185 -1.36 -16.49 -7.15
N GLU A 186 -0.51 -17.15 -7.94
CA GLU A 186 -0.85 -17.61 -9.29
C GLU A 186 -1.88 -18.74 -9.26
N TYR A 187 -1.68 -19.76 -8.42
CA TYR A 187 -2.58 -20.90 -8.29
C TYR A 187 -4.01 -20.47 -7.90
N TYR A 188 -4.11 -19.56 -6.93
CA TYR A 188 -5.38 -19.05 -6.45
C TYR A 188 -5.94 -17.89 -7.29
N ARG A 189 -5.21 -17.42 -8.30
CA ARG A 189 -5.57 -16.30 -9.18
C ARG A 189 -5.91 -15.04 -8.41
N ILE A 190 -5.05 -14.68 -7.46
CA ILE A 190 -5.24 -13.50 -6.63
C ILE A 190 -4.89 -12.27 -7.48
N PRO A 191 -5.80 -11.28 -7.64
CA PRO A 191 -5.50 -10.08 -8.41
C PRO A 191 -4.57 -9.19 -7.59
N ILE A 192 -3.29 -9.21 -7.93
CA ILE A 192 -2.30 -8.26 -7.41
C ILE A 192 -1.98 -7.22 -8.48
N TYR A 193 -1.39 -6.11 -8.07
CA TYR A 193 -0.85 -5.15 -9.01
C TYR A 193 0.29 -5.78 -9.79
N HIS A 194 0.11 -5.85 -11.10
CA HIS A 194 1.14 -6.27 -12.04
C HIS A 194 1.70 -5.00 -12.66
N PHE A 195 3.01 -4.78 -12.54
CA PHE A 195 3.72 -3.73 -13.28
C PHE A 195 3.45 -3.97 -14.76
N PRO A 196 2.69 -3.15 -15.50
CA PRO A 196 2.44 -3.38 -16.93
C PRO A 196 3.70 -3.07 -17.75
N ASN A 197 3.85 -3.71 -18.92
CA ASN A 197 4.82 -3.23 -19.92
C ASN A 197 3.97 -2.81 -21.11
N ASP A 198 3.91 -1.52 -21.38
CA ASP A 198 3.20 -1.00 -22.53
C ASP A 198 4.07 -1.11 -23.79
N HIS A 199 3.43 -1.17 -24.95
CA HIS A 199 4.14 -1.27 -26.23
C HIS A 199 4.94 0.00 -26.57
N ASP A 200 4.60 1.11 -25.93
CA ASP A 200 5.25 2.41 -26.10
C ASP A 200 6.34 2.68 -25.04
N ASP A 201 6.60 1.73 -24.12
CA ASP A 201 7.63 1.87 -23.10
C ASP A 201 9.03 1.75 -23.71
N ASP A 202 9.92 2.65 -23.31
CA ASP A 202 11.34 2.58 -23.66
C ASP A 202 12.04 1.42 -22.93
N GLU A 203 13.19 0.96 -23.46
CA GLU A 203 13.94 -0.19 -22.90
C GLU A 203 14.27 -0.05 -21.41
N GLU A 204 14.49 1.18 -20.94
CA GLU A 204 14.79 1.49 -19.53
C GLU A 204 13.58 1.20 -18.61
N MET A 205 12.38 1.63 -19.00
CA MET A 205 11.14 1.37 -18.25
C MET A 205 10.83 -0.13 -18.22
N ILE A 206 11.02 -0.82 -19.35
CA ILE A 206 10.83 -2.28 -19.42
C ILE A 206 11.80 -3.00 -18.48
N ALA A 207 13.05 -2.55 -18.39
CA ALA A 207 14.04 -3.11 -17.49
C ALA A 207 13.66 -2.88 -16.01
N GLU A 208 13.24 -1.67 -15.64
CA GLU A 208 12.78 -1.34 -14.29
C GLU A 208 11.58 -2.20 -13.89
N ASN A 209 10.56 -2.31 -14.75
CA ASN A 209 9.36 -3.09 -14.48
C ASN A 209 9.67 -4.58 -14.30
N ASN A 210 10.61 -5.11 -15.08
CA ASN A 210 11.06 -6.49 -14.93
C ASN A 210 11.84 -6.73 -13.63
N GLU A 211 12.67 -5.77 -13.20
CA GLU A 211 13.37 -5.82 -11.92
C GLU A 211 12.36 -5.83 -10.76
N LEU A 212 11.39 -4.90 -10.77
CA LEU A 212 10.35 -4.82 -9.74
C LEU A 212 9.47 -6.08 -9.68
N ARG A 213 9.10 -6.64 -10.84
CA ARG A 213 8.38 -7.93 -10.91
C ARG A 213 9.20 -9.07 -10.29
N ALA A 214 10.51 -9.10 -10.49
CA ALA A 214 11.39 -10.13 -9.93
C ALA A 214 11.55 -10.02 -8.41
N LEU A 215 11.36 -8.82 -7.85
CA LEU A 215 11.43 -8.57 -6.41
C LEU A 215 10.16 -9.00 -5.65
N LEU A 216 9.02 -9.18 -6.34
CA LEU A 216 7.76 -9.56 -5.71
C LEU A 216 7.80 -10.97 -5.10
N PRO A 217 7.18 -11.16 -3.91
CA PRO A 217 6.73 -10.11 -2.98
C PRO A 217 7.94 -9.39 -2.35
N PHE A 218 7.84 -8.06 -2.16
CA PHE A 218 8.93 -7.26 -1.57
C PHE A 218 9.20 -7.71 -0.13
N ALA A 219 10.47 -7.83 0.24
CA ALA A 219 10.87 -8.17 1.59
C ALA A 219 11.31 -6.91 2.33
N VAL A 220 10.52 -6.43 3.29
CA VAL A 220 10.77 -5.13 3.94
C VAL A 220 11.07 -5.27 5.41
N ILE A 221 11.88 -4.33 5.89
CA ILE A 221 12.22 -4.14 7.28
C ILE A 221 11.89 -2.67 7.59
N GLY A 222 11.11 -2.43 8.64
CA GLY A 222 10.84 -1.07 9.12
C GLY A 222 11.69 -0.76 10.33
N SER A 223 12.23 0.46 10.39
CA SER A 223 12.86 0.98 11.61
C SER A 223 12.67 2.49 11.75
N GLU A 224 12.50 2.93 13.00
CA GLU A 224 12.53 4.34 13.41
C GLU A 224 13.83 4.70 14.13
N GLU A 225 14.66 3.69 14.44
CA GLU A 225 15.92 3.89 15.15
C GLU A 225 17.03 4.24 14.15
N GLU A 226 17.79 5.27 14.50
CA GLU A 226 18.98 5.68 13.78
C GLU A 226 20.19 5.54 14.69
N PHE A 227 21.28 5.04 14.13
CA PHE A 227 22.52 4.89 14.87
C PHE A 227 23.74 5.03 13.97
N ILE A 228 24.91 5.21 14.58
CA ILE A 228 26.16 5.37 13.85
C ILE A 228 26.84 4.01 13.71
N VAL A 229 27.21 3.67 12.47
CA VAL A 229 28.06 2.53 12.09
C VAL A 229 29.20 3.10 11.26
N ASP A 230 30.44 2.86 11.67
CA ASP A 230 31.64 3.30 10.93
C ASP A 230 31.64 4.80 10.56
N GLY A 231 31.05 5.64 11.42
CA GLY A 231 30.94 7.09 11.22
C GLY A 231 29.77 7.54 10.33
N VAL A 232 29.02 6.61 9.74
CA VAL A 232 27.83 6.88 8.93
C VAL A 232 26.57 6.69 9.77
N LYS A 233 25.61 7.60 9.61
CA LYS A 233 24.28 7.49 10.24
C LYS A 233 23.45 6.52 9.42
N VAL A 234 23.05 5.42 10.05
CA VAL A 234 22.28 4.33 9.45
C VAL A 234 20.94 4.22 10.16
N ARG A 235 19.86 4.07 9.39
CA ARG A 235 18.54 3.76 9.91
C ARG A 235 18.33 2.25 9.85
N GLY A 236 18.09 1.64 11.00
CA GLY A 236 18.18 0.18 11.05
C GLY A 236 17.73 -0.43 12.35
N ARG A 237 17.87 -1.74 12.47
CA ARG A 237 17.61 -2.49 13.70
C ARG A 237 18.91 -3.05 14.25
N ARG A 238 19.13 -2.90 15.56
CA ARG A 238 20.30 -3.48 16.25
C ARG A 238 19.93 -4.79 16.92
N TYR A 239 20.78 -5.78 16.72
CA TYR A 239 20.70 -7.10 17.33
C TYR A 239 22.00 -7.39 18.09
N PRO A 240 21.99 -8.33 19.06
CA PRO A 240 23.20 -8.77 19.73
C PRO A 240 24.29 -9.32 18.78
N TRP A 241 23.88 -9.85 17.62
CA TRP A 241 24.76 -10.45 16.62
C TRP A 241 25.12 -9.53 15.44
N GLY A 242 24.58 -8.31 15.39
CA GLY A 242 24.82 -7.40 14.26
C GLY A 242 23.77 -6.31 14.14
N HIS A 243 23.73 -5.67 12.97
CA HIS A 243 22.73 -4.65 12.68
C HIS A 243 22.17 -4.87 11.28
N VAL A 244 20.95 -4.40 11.04
CA VAL A 244 20.31 -4.44 9.74
C VAL A 244 19.97 -3.04 9.34
N ASP A 245 20.62 -2.56 8.28
CA ASP A 245 20.31 -1.30 7.59
C ASP A 245 19.06 -1.47 6.71
N VAL A 246 18.08 -0.58 6.88
CA VAL A 246 16.83 -0.56 6.11
C VAL A 246 17.04 0.02 4.71
N ASP A 247 17.99 0.93 4.56
CA ASP A 247 18.26 1.62 3.30
C ASP A 247 19.28 0.87 2.42
N ASN A 248 19.82 -0.25 2.93
CA ASN A 248 20.72 -1.12 2.17
C ASN A 248 19.95 -2.17 1.33
N PRO A 249 20.07 -2.18 0.00
CA PRO A 249 19.38 -3.15 -0.88
C PRO A 249 19.86 -4.60 -0.68
N GLU A 250 21.05 -4.83 -0.11
CA GLU A 250 21.51 -6.18 0.24
C GLU A 250 20.77 -6.76 1.45
N HIS A 251 20.16 -5.90 2.27
CA HIS A 251 19.45 -6.29 3.48
C HIS A 251 17.94 -6.39 3.29
N CYS A 252 17.33 -5.44 2.57
CA CYS A 252 15.89 -5.48 2.28
C CYS A 252 15.50 -4.64 1.05
N ASP A 253 14.31 -4.91 0.54
CA ASP A 253 13.77 -4.27 -0.67
C ASP A 253 13.02 -2.96 -0.36
N PHE A 254 13.23 -2.36 0.82
CA PHE A 254 12.47 -1.18 1.27
C PHE A 254 12.67 0.03 0.35
N ASP A 255 13.91 0.33 -0.02
CA ASP A 255 14.24 1.45 -0.92
C ASP A 255 13.54 1.31 -2.28
N ARG A 256 13.57 0.10 -2.86
CA ARG A 256 12.89 -0.20 -4.12
C ARG A 256 11.37 -0.04 -4.02
N LEU A 257 10.77 -0.51 -2.93
CA LEU A 257 9.34 -0.32 -2.68
C LEU A 257 8.98 1.16 -2.51
N ARG A 258 9.79 1.93 -1.79
CA ARG A 258 9.58 3.38 -1.61
C ARG A 258 9.66 4.11 -2.94
N PHE A 259 10.71 3.85 -3.72
CA PHE A 259 10.90 4.46 -5.03
C PHE A 259 9.72 4.20 -5.96
N MET A 260 9.25 2.95 -6.01
CA MET A 260 8.08 2.58 -6.80
C MET A 260 6.80 3.33 -6.36
N LEU A 261 6.54 3.40 -5.06
CA LEU A 261 5.32 4.01 -4.51
C LEU A 261 5.28 5.54 -4.64
N LEU A 262 6.42 6.21 -4.46
CA LEU A 262 6.48 7.68 -4.38
C LEU A 262 6.98 8.34 -5.67
N ASN A 263 7.68 7.59 -6.54
CA ASN A 263 8.32 8.14 -7.73
C ASN A 263 7.77 7.52 -9.01
N SER A 264 8.16 6.29 -9.36
CA SER A 264 7.91 5.76 -10.72
C SER A 264 6.46 5.37 -10.99
N HIS A 265 5.79 4.62 -10.10
CA HIS A 265 4.50 4.00 -10.41
C HIS A 265 3.29 4.71 -9.78
N MET A 266 3.51 5.85 -9.11
CA MET A 266 2.45 6.60 -8.45
C MET A 266 1.34 7.03 -9.42
N THR A 267 1.70 7.48 -10.63
CA THR A 267 0.72 7.92 -11.63
C THR A 267 -0.06 6.73 -12.20
N ASP A 268 0.63 5.64 -12.54
CA ASP A 268 -0.01 4.43 -13.07
C ASP A 268 -0.99 3.82 -12.07
N LEU A 269 -0.61 3.68 -10.79
CA LEU A 269 -1.50 3.20 -9.73
C LEU A 269 -2.77 4.05 -9.62
N ARG A 270 -2.67 5.38 -9.81
CA ARG A 270 -3.83 6.28 -9.81
C ARG A 270 -4.70 6.08 -11.04
N GLU A 271 -4.09 5.97 -12.22
CA GLU A 271 -4.80 5.75 -13.48
C GLU A 271 -5.53 4.41 -13.49
N LEU A 272 -4.88 3.34 -13.05
CA LEU A 272 -5.50 2.01 -12.95
C LEU A 272 -6.63 1.99 -11.91
N THR A 273 -6.46 2.70 -10.79
CA THR A 273 -7.54 2.89 -9.81
C THR A 273 -8.74 3.61 -10.43
N HIS A 274 -8.51 4.66 -11.23
CA HIS A 274 -9.59 5.42 -11.82
C HIS A 274 -10.27 4.70 -12.99
N ASN A 275 -9.49 4.25 -13.97
CA ASN A 275 -9.97 3.76 -15.27
C ASN A 275 -10.47 2.33 -15.21
N VAL A 276 -9.94 1.51 -14.28
CA VAL A 276 -10.29 0.09 -14.18
C VAL A 276 -11.10 -0.16 -12.91
N LEU A 277 -10.50 0.04 -11.74
CA LEU A 277 -11.12 -0.40 -10.47
C LEU A 277 -12.39 0.39 -10.14
N TYR A 278 -12.31 1.73 -10.23
CA TYR A 278 -13.44 2.60 -9.97
C TYR A 278 -14.53 2.49 -11.05
N GLU A 279 -14.18 2.45 -12.34
CA GLU A 279 -15.19 2.29 -13.40
C GLU A 279 -15.92 0.94 -13.33
N ASN A 280 -15.21 -0.14 -12.97
CA ASN A 280 -15.84 -1.45 -12.72
C ASN A 280 -16.83 -1.35 -11.54
N TYR A 281 -16.42 -0.73 -10.43
CA TYR A 281 -17.29 -0.50 -9.27
C TYR A 281 -18.53 0.35 -9.64
N ARG A 282 -18.31 1.44 -10.38
CA ARG A 282 -19.36 2.37 -10.83
C ARG A 282 -20.37 1.66 -11.72
N THR A 283 -19.91 0.85 -12.67
CA THR A 283 -20.79 0.06 -13.56
C THR A 283 -21.61 -0.95 -12.75
N GLU A 284 -20.98 -1.63 -11.78
CA GLU A 284 -21.67 -2.57 -10.90
C GLU A 284 -22.72 -1.89 -10.01
N LYS A 285 -22.42 -0.72 -9.44
CA LYS A 285 -23.38 0.04 -8.62
C LYS A 285 -24.55 0.59 -9.44
N LEU A 286 -24.28 1.19 -10.59
CA LEU A 286 -25.33 1.76 -11.44
C LEU A 286 -26.26 0.68 -11.99
N SER A 287 -25.72 -0.48 -12.39
CA SER A 287 -26.53 -1.61 -12.86
C SER A 287 -27.42 -2.22 -11.77
N ARG A 288 -27.00 -2.14 -10.50
CA ARG A 288 -27.81 -2.54 -9.34
C ARG A 288 -28.87 -1.51 -8.94
N MET A 289 -28.72 -0.24 -9.31
CA MET A 289 -29.70 0.82 -9.02
C MET A 289 -30.79 0.96 -10.09
N SER A 290 -30.52 0.54 -11.33
CA SER A 290 -31.52 0.56 -12.42
C SER A 290 -32.72 -0.41 -12.30
N PRO A 291 -32.70 -1.54 -11.56
CA PRO A 291 -33.86 -2.41 -11.40
C PRO A 291 -35.01 -1.78 -10.59
N ASP A 292 -34.69 -0.96 -9.58
CA ASP A 292 -35.68 -0.40 -8.63
C ASP A 292 -36.44 0.82 -9.18
N MET A 293 -36.18 1.23 -10.43
CA MET A 293 -36.84 2.37 -11.08
C MET A 293 -37.90 1.94 -12.12
N LEU A 294 -38.20 0.63 -12.20
CA LEU A 294 -39.15 0.05 -13.16
C LEU A 294 -40.39 -0.61 -12.52
N GLU A 295 -40.62 -0.43 -11.21
CA GLU A 295 -41.89 -0.78 -10.54
C GLU A 295 -42.68 0.45 -10.09
#